data_AF-A0A257RT20-F1
#
_entry.id   AF-A0A257RT20-F1
#
_cell.length_a   1.000
_cell.length_b   1.000
_cell.length_c   1.000
_cell.angle_alpha   90.00
_cell.angle_beta   90.00
_cell.angle_gamma   90.00
#
_symmetry.space_group_name_H-M   'P 1'
#
loop_
_entity.id
_entity.type
_entity.pdbx_description
1 polymer ?
#
loop_
_entity_poly.entity_id
_entity_poly.type
_entity_poly.pdbx_seq_one_letter_code
_entity_poly.pdbx_strand_id
1 'polypeptide(L)'
;TVLSQGHDVSCNSCHPLNGYGADGRRVSFGHKGQAGSRNAPTVYNAAAQVAQFWDGRSPDVEAQAKGPILNPAEMGMPDSAAVLAHMRGSPAYRAAFAAAFPGEANPITYDNVGQAIGAFERGLVTPARWDAYLAGDSTALTEQERRGARTFVAAGCTACHAGALAGGQVFQKAGVVTPWPITADSGRFNVTHQAADLYVFKVPTLRNVEMTGPYFSDGSVASLDSAITIMGRYQLGLTLTTSQVADIDAWLRTLTGTIPVPYVAQPPLPAGTN
;
A
#
# COMPACT_ATOMS: atom_id res chain seq x y z
N THR A 1 14.57 2.57 14.33
CA THR A 1 15.19 1.71 13.30
C THR A 1 15.75 0.39 13.84
N VAL A 2 15.49 0.01 15.09
CA VAL A 2 15.99 -1.24 15.73
C VAL A 2 15.68 -2.54 14.96
N LEU A 3 14.67 -2.50 14.10
CA LEU A 3 14.22 -3.62 13.28
C LEU A 3 15.03 -3.78 11.98
N SER A 4 15.96 -2.88 11.67
CA SER A 4 16.81 -2.98 10.47
C SER A 4 18.24 -3.32 10.85
N GLN A 5 18.94 -4.03 9.96
CA GLN A 5 20.31 -4.49 10.21
C GLN A 5 21.28 -3.32 10.40
N GLY A 6 21.11 -2.24 9.65
CA GLY A 6 21.95 -1.05 9.71
C GLY A 6 21.50 0.00 10.72
N HIS A 7 20.40 -0.22 11.45
CA HIS A 7 19.76 0.78 12.31
C HIS A 7 19.43 2.11 11.57
N ASP A 8 19.22 2.05 10.26
CA ASP A 8 19.05 3.20 9.36
C ASP A 8 17.72 3.15 8.57
N VAL A 9 17.08 1.99 8.48
CA VAL A 9 15.81 1.81 7.76
C VAL A 9 14.65 1.55 8.73
N SER A 10 13.49 2.11 8.42
CA SER A 10 12.22 1.85 9.09
C SER A 10 11.10 1.69 8.07
N CYS A 11 9.93 1.23 8.50
CA CYS A 11 8.73 1.23 7.66
C CYS A 11 8.49 2.61 7.02
N ASN A 12 8.66 3.68 7.83
CA ASN A 12 8.48 5.07 7.40
C ASN A 12 9.52 5.56 6.38
N SER A 13 10.62 4.83 6.14
CA SER A 13 11.61 5.18 5.12
C SER A 13 11.07 4.98 3.70
N CYS A 14 10.24 3.95 3.50
CA CYS A 14 9.57 3.65 2.23
C CYS A 14 8.08 4.03 2.24
N HIS A 15 7.48 4.07 3.43
CA HIS A 15 6.07 4.40 3.65
C HIS A 15 5.92 5.63 4.56
N PRO A 16 6.39 6.81 4.15
CA PRO A 16 6.33 8.01 4.97
C PRO A 16 4.88 8.36 5.32
N LEU A 17 4.54 8.33 6.60
CA LEU A 17 3.17 8.54 7.06
C LEU A 17 2.67 9.95 6.76
N ASN A 18 3.55 10.96 6.72
CA ASN A 18 3.23 12.32 6.29
C ASN A 18 3.14 12.49 4.76
N GLY A 19 3.56 11.49 3.99
CA GLY A 19 3.50 11.43 2.53
C GLY A 19 2.52 10.38 2.03
N TYR A 20 1.37 10.22 2.70
CA TYR A 20 0.35 9.24 2.32
C TYR A 20 0.87 7.79 2.23
N GLY A 21 1.89 7.45 3.01
CA GLY A 21 2.35 6.07 3.17
C GLY A 21 3.08 5.51 1.94
N ALA A 22 3.53 6.37 1.02
CA ALA A 22 4.33 6.02 -0.15
C ALA A 22 5.44 7.06 -0.36
N ASP A 23 6.62 6.63 -0.83
CA ASP A 23 7.81 7.50 -0.87
C ASP A 23 7.95 8.34 -2.16
N GLY A 24 6.99 8.24 -3.08
CA GLY A 24 7.00 8.99 -4.34
C GLY A 24 8.07 8.52 -5.34
N ARG A 25 8.67 7.35 -5.14
CA ARG A 25 9.72 6.80 -6.02
C ARG A 25 9.19 5.71 -6.92
N ARG A 26 9.88 5.52 -8.07
CA ARG A 26 9.63 4.37 -8.95
C ARG A 26 9.77 3.05 -8.19
N VAL A 27 10.88 2.90 -7.47
CA VAL A 27 11.15 1.83 -6.51
C VAL A 27 11.81 2.42 -5.28
N SER A 28 11.57 1.82 -4.12
CA SER A 28 12.17 2.28 -2.86
C SER A 28 13.59 1.73 -2.68
N PHE A 29 14.35 2.39 -1.80
CA PHE A 29 15.71 2.02 -1.44
C PHE A 29 15.76 1.58 0.02
N GLY A 30 16.31 0.41 0.30
CA GLY A 30 16.46 -0.13 1.64
C GLY A 30 17.91 -0.27 2.07
N HIS A 31 18.22 -1.37 2.74
CA HIS A 31 19.50 -1.63 3.39
C HIS A 31 20.68 -1.42 2.42
N LYS A 32 21.67 -0.60 2.84
CA LYS A 32 22.84 -0.22 2.03
C LYS A 32 22.49 0.45 0.68
N GLY A 33 21.33 1.09 0.58
CA GLY A 33 20.88 1.77 -0.63
C GLY A 33 20.47 0.83 -1.77
N GLN A 34 20.20 -0.44 -1.47
CA GLN A 34 19.72 -1.39 -2.47
C GLN A 34 18.33 -1.01 -2.95
N ALA A 35 18.12 -1.04 -4.27
CA ALA A 35 16.82 -0.78 -4.88
C ALA A 35 15.92 -2.03 -4.80
N GLY A 36 14.65 -1.82 -4.46
CA GLY A 36 13.61 -2.83 -4.62
C GLY A 36 13.27 -3.12 -6.08
N SER A 37 12.43 -4.13 -6.31
CA SER A 37 11.95 -4.52 -7.65
C SER A 37 10.57 -3.99 -8.01
N ARG A 38 9.84 -3.45 -7.03
CA ARG A 38 8.47 -2.94 -7.19
C ARG A 38 8.30 -1.59 -6.51
N ASN A 39 7.33 -0.82 -6.98
CA ASN A 39 6.85 0.38 -6.32
C ASN A 39 6.21 0.02 -4.97
N ALA A 40 6.50 0.83 -3.95
CA ALA A 40 5.94 0.68 -2.60
C ALA A 40 4.50 1.25 -2.56
N PRO A 41 3.46 0.40 -2.39
CA PRO A 41 2.10 0.89 -2.30
C PRO A 41 1.87 1.63 -0.97
N THR A 42 0.80 2.42 -0.89
CA THR A 42 0.42 3.07 0.37
C THR A 42 0.08 2.07 1.48
N VAL A 43 0.49 2.37 2.72
CA VAL A 43 0.04 1.67 3.94
C VAL A 43 -1.34 2.13 4.41
N TYR A 44 -1.84 3.27 3.94
CA TYR A 44 -3.17 3.75 4.34
C TYR A 44 -4.27 2.89 3.71
N ASN A 45 -5.20 2.45 4.55
CA ASN A 45 -6.30 1.55 4.22
C ASN A 45 -5.85 0.15 3.74
N ALA A 46 -4.58 -0.21 3.93
CA ALA A 46 -4.02 -1.49 3.48
C ALA A 46 -4.63 -2.70 4.21
N ALA A 47 -4.92 -2.55 5.50
CA ALA A 47 -5.48 -3.61 6.34
C ALA A 47 -6.88 -4.10 5.91
N ALA A 48 -7.59 -3.33 5.09
CA ALA A 48 -8.91 -3.70 4.58
C ALA A 48 -8.87 -4.43 3.21
N GLN A 49 -7.68 -4.61 2.62
CA GLN A 49 -7.51 -5.32 1.35
C GLN A 49 -7.53 -6.85 1.55
N VAL A 50 -7.94 -7.60 0.52
CA VAL A 50 -8.10 -9.06 0.56
C VAL A 50 -6.79 -9.83 0.80
N ALA A 51 -5.67 -9.20 0.48
CA ALA A 51 -4.31 -9.69 0.68
C ALA A 51 -3.34 -8.50 0.60
N GLN A 52 -2.08 -8.72 0.96
CA GLN A 52 -1.01 -7.72 0.91
C GLN A 52 0.03 -8.03 -0.17
N PHE A 53 0.82 -7.00 -0.53
CA PHE A 53 1.70 -6.95 -1.69
C PHE A 53 0.98 -7.00 -3.05
N TRP A 54 1.68 -6.64 -4.12
CA TRP A 54 1.15 -6.66 -5.50
C TRP A 54 0.71 -8.05 -5.99
N ASP A 55 1.36 -9.11 -5.51
CA ASP A 55 1.06 -10.51 -5.86
C ASP A 55 0.08 -11.20 -4.89
N GLY A 56 -0.27 -10.54 -3.79
CA GLY A 56 -1.16 -11.08 -2.76
C GLY A 56 -0.57 -12.25 -1.98
N ARG A 57 0.75 -12.33 -1.83
CA ARG A 57 1.42 -13.46 -1.16
C ARG A 57 1.26 -13.50 0.36
N SER A 58 0.75 -12.42 0.97
CA SER A 58 0.51 -12.35 2.41
C SER A 58 -0.98 -12.10 2.67
N PRO A 59 -1.60 -12.82 3.62
CA PRO A 59 -3.05 -12.75 3.85
C PRO A 59 -3.50 -11.42 4.48
N ASP A 60 -2.68 -10.85 5.37
CA ASP A 60 -3.01 -9.65 6.15
C ASP A 60 -1.76 -8.83 6.45
N VAL A 61 -1.96 -7.69 7.12
CA VAL A 61 -0.91 -6.73 7.48
C VAL A 61 0.02 -7.27 8.56
N GLU A 62 -0.49 -8.09 9.48
CA GLU A 62 0.31 -8.72 10.53
C GLU A 62 1.34 -9.70 9.95
N ALA A 63 0.92 -10.52 8.99
CA ALA A 63 1.82 -11.41 8.27
C ALA A 63 2.76 -10.64 7.34
N GLN A 64 2.27 -9.57 6.70
CA GLN A 64 3.03 -8.75 5.76
C GLN A 64 4.21 -8.06 6.45
N ALA A 65 3.97 -7.48 7.63
CA ALA A 65 4.95 -6.68 8.37
C ALA A 65 6.24 -7.43 8.70
N LYS A 66 6.17 -8.77 8.78
CA LYS A 66 7.34 -9.63 9.01
C LYS A 66 8.27 -9.67 7.79
N GLY A 67 7.74 -9.67 6.57
CA GLY A 67 8.52 -9.82 5.33
C GLY A 67 9.64 -8.76 5.17
N PRO A 68 9.31 -7.45 5.19
CA PRO A 68 10.28 -6.37 5.00
C PRO A 68 11.48 -6.40 5.93
N ILE A 69 11.25 -6.83 7.17
CA ILE A 69 12.27 -6.90 8.22
C ILE A 69 13.43 -7.81 7.76
N LEU A 70 13.11 -8.94 7.12
CA LEU A 70 14.10 -9.94 6.69
C LEU A 70 14.55 -9.79 5.23
N ASN A 71 13.88 -8.95 4.44
CA ASN A 71 14.25 -8.78 3.04
C ASN A 71 15.60 -8.03 2.94
N PRO A 72 16.63 -8.62 2.28
CA PRO A 72 17.97 -8.03 2.17
C PRO A 72 18.00 -6.69 1.44
N ALA A 73 17.03 -6.40 0.56
CA ALA A 73 16.90 -5.13 -0.15
C ALA A 73 16.01 -4.11 0.59
N GLU A 74 15.40 -4.49 1.71
CA GLU A 74 14.52 -3.62 2.52
C GLU A 74 15.16 -3.31 3.87
N MET A 75 14.87 -4.06 4.95
CA MET A 75 15.45 -3.78 6.28
C MET A 75 16.65 -4.67 6.62
N GLY A 76 16.85 -5.77 5.90
CA GLY A 76 18.11 -6.52 5.85
C GLY A 76 18.43 -7.42 7.04
N MET A 77 17.52 -7.66 7.98
CA MET A 77 17.83 -8.56 9.10
C MET A 77 18.03 -10.00 8.62
N PRO A 78 19.06 -10.72 9.12
CA PRO A 78 19.40 -12.04 8.61
C PRO A 78 18.32 -13.10 8.93
N ASP A 79 17.71 -13.01 10.10
CA ASP A 79 16.64 -13.89 10.56
C ASP A 79 15.83 -13.25 11.70
N SER A 80 14.74 -13.90 12.09
CA SER A 80 13.89 -13.43 13.19
C SER A 80 14.60 -13.48 14.56
N ALA A 81 15.56 -14.38 14.76
CA ALA A 81 16.28 -14.47 16.03
C ALA A 81 17.13 -13.21 16.28
N ALA A 82 17.79 -12.69 15.25
CA ALA A 82 18.53 -11.44 15.30
C ALA A 82 17.62 -10.24 15.62
N VAL A 83 16.42 -10.18 15.03
CA VAL A 83 15.39 -9.15 15.33
C VAL A 83 15.03 -9.18 16.80
N LEU A 84 14.69 -10.37 17.31
CA LEU A 84 14.27 -10.53 18.70
C LEU A 84 15.42 -10.22 19.68
N ALA A 85 16.67 -10.55 19.33
CA ALA A 85 17.84 -10.19 20.13
C ALA A 85 17.98 -8.66 20.26
N HIS A 86 17.85 -7.92 19.16
CA HIS A 86 17.89 -6.46 19.18
C HIS A 86 16.78 -5.87 20.07
N MET A 87 15.54 -6.34 19.90
CA MET A 87 14.40 -5.85 20.68
C MET A 87 14.51 -6.18 22.17
N ARG A 88 14.95 -7.40 22.51
CA ARG A 88 15.16 -7.82 23.91
C ARG A 88 16.28 -7.04 24.58
N GLY A 89 17.26 -6.52 23.84
CA GLY A 89 18.30 -5.63 24.36
C GLY A 89 17.76 -4.31 24.90
N SER A 90 16.64 -3.81 24.38
CA SER A 90 16.06 -2.51 24.75
C SER A 90 15.10 -2.61 25.95
N PRO A 91 15.37 -1.94 27.09
CA PRO A 91 14.46 -1.89 28.23
C PRO A 91 13.07 -1.35 27.87
N ALA A 92 13.01 -0.37 26.96
CA ALA A 92 11.76 0.22 26.52
C ALA A 92 10.88 -0.77 25.76
N TYR A 93 11.45 -1.57 24.85
CA TYR A 93 10.69 -2.61 24.16
C TYR A 93 10.25 -3.74 25.09
N ARG A 94 11.08 -4.14 26.07
CA ARG A 94 10.67 -5.11 27.10
C ARG A 94 9.44 -4.64 27.87
N ALA A 95 9.44 -3.38 28.32
CA ALA A 95 8.30 -2.79 29.02
C ALA A 95 7.06 -2.67 28.11
N ALA A 96 7.23 -2.17 26.88
CA ALA A 96 6.12 -1.99 25.94
C ALA A 96 5.44 -3.31 25.56
N PHE A 97 6.22 -4.37 25.26
CA PHE A 97 5.65 -5.67 24.92
C PHE A 97 5.01 -6.38 26.11
N ALA A 98 5.56 -6.24 27.32
CA ALA A 98 4.92 -6.75 28.52
C ALA A 98 3.56 -6.08 28.79
N ALA A 99 3.44 -4.78 28.50
CA ALA A 99 2.18 -4.05 28.62
C ALA A 99 1.17 -4.39 27.51
N ALA A 100 1.65 -4.57 26.27
CA ALA A 100 0.79 -4.83 25.11
C ALA A 100 0.26 -6.28 25.06
N PHE A 101 1.00 -7.24 25.61
CA PHE A 101 0.66 -8.67 25.59
C PHE A 101 0.62 -9.26 27.01
N PRO A 102 -0.34 -8.84 27.84
CA PRO A 102 -0.42 -9.27 29.23
C PRO A 102 -0.71 -10.78 29.32
N GLY A 103 -0.04 -11.47 30.24
CA GLY A 103 -0.21 -12.91 30.47
C GLY A 103 0.76 -13.80 29.70
N GLU A 104 1.52 -13.26 28.75
CA GLU A 104 2.61 -13.97 28.09
C GLU A 104 3.92 -13.86 28.88
N ALA A 105 4.54 -14.99 29.21
CA ALA A 105 5.82 -14.99 29.93
C ALA A 105 6.97 -14.38 29.11
N ASN A 106 6.93 -14.51 27.78
CA ASN A 106 7.95 -14.02 26.86
C ASN A 106 7.31 -13.29 25.67
N PRO A 107 6.77 -12.08 25.87
CA PRO A 107 5.92 -11.41 24.88
C PRO A 107 6.67 -10.89 23.64
N ILE A 108 7.99 -10.75 23.71
CA ILE A 108 8.81 -10.39 22.54
C ILE A 108 9.03 -11.66 21.69
N THR A 109 8.01 -11.96 20.89
CA THR A 109 7.98 -12.98 19.84
C THR A 109 7.87 -12.32 18.47
N TYR A 110 8.27 -13.03 17.41
CA TYR A 110 8.22 -12.45 16.07
C TYR A 110 6.78 -12.28 15.55
N ASP A 111 5.87 -13.13 16.01
CA ASP A 111 4.45 -12.98 15.73
C ASP A 111 3.87 -11.75 16.44
N ASN A 112 4.22 -11.50 17.71
CA ASN A 112 3.77 -10.28 18.41
C ASN A 112 4.34 -9.00 17.78
N VAL A 113 5.52 -9.06 17.15
CA VAL A 113 6.03 -7.94 16.33
C VAL A 113 5.10 -7.67 15.15
N GLY A 114 4.71 -8.72 14.41
CA GLY A 114 3.72 -8.60 13.34
C GLY A 114 2.36 -8.08 13.83
N GLN A 115 1.86 -8.61 14.95
CA GLN A 115 0.61 -8.16 15.57
C GLN A 115 0.64 -6.68 15.98
N ALA A 116 1.73 -6.23 16.61
CA ALA A 116 1.87 -4.84 17.05
C ALA A 116 1.90 -3.86 15.85
N ILE A 117 2.63 -4.22 14.78
CA ILE A 117 2.69 -3.40 13.55
C ILE A 117 1.34 -3.42 12.84
N GLY A 118 0.73 -4.59 12.64
CA GLY A 118 -0.56 -4.72 11.98
C GLY A 118 -1.69 -4.01 12.72
N ALA A 119 -1.68 -4.03 14.07
CA ALA A 119 -2.62 -3.25 14.89
C ALA A 119 -2.49 -1.74 14.66
N PHE A 120 -1.27 -1.23 14.48
CA PHE A 120 -1.05 0.17 14.08
C PHE A 120 -1.56 0.44 12.65
N GLU A 121 -1.25 -0.44 11.70
CA GLU A 121 -1.68 -0.29 10.31
C GLU A 121 -3.20 -0.33 10.14
N ARG A 122 -3.92 -1.07 10.99
CA ARG A 122 -5.39 -1.07 11.04
C ARG A 122 -5.99 0.29 11.40
N GLY A 123 -5.26 1.13 12.12
CA GLY A 123 -5.68 2.51 12.41
C GLY A 123 -5.31 3.52 11.32
N LEU A 124 -4.53 3.13 10.32
CA LEU A 124 -4.15 3.98 9.19
C LEU A 124 -5.30 4.10 8.17
N VAL A 125 -6.42 4.69 8.60
CA VAL A 125 -7.60 4.93 7.76
C VAL A 125 -7.68 6.40 7.39
N THR A 126 -7.99 6.69 6.13
CA THR A 126 -8.09 8.07 5.61
C THR A 126 -9.44 8.29 4.94
N PRO A 127 -10.50 8.63 5.70
CA PRO A 127 -11.76 9.07 5.12
C PRO A 127 -11.56 10.33 4.26
N ALA A 128 -12.30 10.41 3.15
CA ALA A 128 -12.14 11.41 2.10
C ALA A 128 -13.47 12.10 1.76
N ARG A 129 -13.42 13.12 0.89
CA ARG A 129 -14.61 13.83 0.41
C ARG A 129 -15.61 12.90 -0.28
N TRP A 130 -15.11 11.87 -0.97
CA TRP A 130 -15.94 10.82 -1.55
C TRP A 130 -16.80 10.09 -0.49
N ASP A 131 -16.25 9.85 0.71
CA ASP A 131 -17.00 9.19 1.79
C ASP A 131 -18.12 10.08 2.31
N ALA A 132 -17.88 11.38 2.47
CA ALA A 132 -18.91 12.36 2.85
C ALA A 132 -20.04 12.42 1.81
N TYR A 133 -19.69 12.39 0.52
CA TYR A 133 -20.68 12.33 -0.56
C TYR A 133 -21.55 11.07 -0.50
N LEU A 134 -20.92 9.90 -0.30
CA LEU A 134 -21.65 8.62 -0.13
C LEU A 134 -22.51 8.59 1.14
N ALA A 135 -22.13 9.33 2.18
CA ALA A 135 -22.92 9.49 3.40
C ALA A 135 -24.09 10.49 3.26
N GLY A 136 -24.27 11.11 2.10
CA GLY A 136 -25.41 11.98 1.77
C GLY A 136 -25.09 13.46 1.65
N ASP A 137 -23.85 13.89 1.87
CA ASP A 137 -23.44 15.27 1.62
C ASP A 137 -23.27 15.54 0.12
N SER A 138 -24.37 15.95 -0.52
CA SER A 138 -24.39 16.29 -1.94
C SER A 138 -23.49 17.46 -2.33
N THR A 139 -23.00 18.25 -1.37
CA THR A 139 -22.13 19.41 -1.56
C THR A 139 -20.65 19.07 -1.45
N ALA A 140 -20.31 17.87 -0.98
CA ALA A 140 -18.93 17.40 -0.84
C ALA A 140 -18.18 17.35 -2.18
N LEU A 141 -18.90 17.19 -3.30
CA LEU A 141 -18.35 17.11 -4.65
C LEU A 141 -18.93 18.18 -5.60
N THR A 142 -18.07 18.68 -6.47
CA THR A 142 -18.42 19.50 -7.62
C THR A 142 -19.13 18.67 -8.71
N GLU A 143 -19.73 19.35 -9.69
CA GLU A 143 -20.36 18.64 -10.81
C GLU A 143 -19.36 17.88 -11.68
N GLN A 144 -18.12 18.37 -11.83
CA GLN A 144 -17.08 17.66 -12.56
C GLN A 144 -16.70 16.34 -11.88
N GLU A 145 -16.47 16.37 -10.57
CA GLU A 145 -16.15 15.17 -9.79
C GLU A 145 -17.29 14.14 -9.84
N ARG A 146 -18.55 14.59 -9.81
CA ARG A 146 -19.72 13.71 -9.96
C ARG A 146 -19.82 13.13 -11.37
N ARG A 147 -19.52 13.90 -12.42
CA ARG A 147 -19.39 13.38 -13.79
C ARG A 147 -18.27 12.35 -13.89
N GLY A 148 -17.13 12.61 -13.26
CA GLY A 148 -16.01 11.68 -13.15
C GLY A 148 -16.39 10.33 -12.59
N ALA A 149 -17.10 10.31 -11.46
CA ALA A 149 -17.62 9.08 -10.86
C ALA A 149 -18.52 8.31 -11.85
N ARG A 150 -19.43 9.01 -12.54
CA ARG A 150 -20.33 8.40 -13.53
C ARG A 150 -19.55 7.85 -14.73
N THR A 151 -18.57 8.59 -15.24
CA THR A 151 -17.70 8.15 -16.34
C THR A 151 -16.88 6.93 -15.95
N PHE A 152 -16.35 6.89 -14.73
CA PHE A 152 -15.60 5.75 -14.19
C PHE A 152 -16.46 4.48 -14.13
N VAL A 153 -17.70 4.60 -13.64
CA VAL A 153 -18.67 3.50 -13.61
C VAL A 153 -19.06 3.08 -15.03
N ALA A 154 -19.43 4.03 -15.89
CA ALA A 154 -19.90 3.76 -17.25
C ALA A 154 -18.82 3.13 -18.14
N ALA A 155 -17.54 3.47 -17.92
CA ALA A 155 -16.41 2.83 -18.60
C ALA A 155 -16.20 1.37 -18.18
N GLY A 156 -16.74 0.94 -17.03
CA GLY A 156 -16.60 -0.41 -16.51
C GLY A 156 -15.44 -0.60 -15.52
N CYS A 157 -14.80 0.48 -15.07
CA CYS A 157 -13.68 0.40 -14.12
C CYS A 157 -14.07 -0.29 -12.80
N THR A 158 -15.34 -0.20 -12.41
CA THR A 158 -15.90 -0.82 -11.20
C THR A 158 -15.98 -2.35 -11.25
N ALA A 159 -15.74 -2.99 -12.39
CA ALA A 159 -15.59 -4.44 -12.44
C ALA A 159 -14.40 -4.93 -11.60
N CYS A 160 -13.39 -4.07 -11.41
CA CYS A 160 -12.18 -4.36 -10.64
C CYS A 160 -12.04 -3.42 -9.43
N HIS A 161 -12.38 -2.14 -9.62
CA HIS A 161 -12.20 -1.07 -8.63
C HIS A 161 -13.53 -0.70 -7.98
N ALA A 162 -13.95 -1.49 -7.00
CA ALA A 162 -15.23 -1.33 -6.31
C ALA A 162 -15.10 -1.38 -4.79
N GLY A 163 -16.23 -1.17 -4.11
CA GLY A 163 -16.35 -1.23 -2.66
C GLY A 163 -15.68 -0.05 -1.95
N ALA A 164 -15.53 -0.18 -0.64
CA ALA A 164 -15.02 0.88 0.22
C ALA A 164 -13.59 1.34 -0.14
N LEU A 165 -12.80 0.55 -0.85
CA LEU A 165 -11.43 0.91 -1.22
C LEU A 165 -11.27 1.30 -2.70
N ALA A 166 -12.35 1.23 -3.50
CA ALA A 166 -12.28 1.34 -4.95
C ALA A 166 -11.17 0.44 -5.54
N GLY A 167 -11.09 -0.82 -5.07
CA GLY A 167 -10.01 -1.76 -5.38
C GLY A 167 -9.64 -2.64 -4.19
N GLY A 168 -8.52 -3.36 -4.28
CA GLY A 168 -7.98 -4.14 -3.16
C GLY A 168 -8.70 -5.46 -2.84
N GLN A 169 -9.79 -5.80 -3.54
CA GLN A 169 -10.66 -6.94 -3.19
C GLN A 169 -10.55 -8.13 -4.14
N VAL A 170 -9.93 -7.95 -5.31
CA VAL A 170 -9.84 -8.99 -6.34
C VAL A 170 -8.45 -9.04 -6.95
N PHE A 171 -8.14 -10.18 -7.56
CA PHE A 171 -6.96 -10.37 -8.41
C PHE A 171 -7.40 -10.29 -9.87
N GLN A 172 -6.63 -9.57 -10.69
CA GLN A 172 -6.95 -9.39 -12.10
C GLN A 172 -5.69 -9.43 -12.95
N LYS A 173 -5.84 -9.94 -14.17
CA LYS A 173 -4.78 -9.93 -15.15
C LYS A 173 -4.52 -8.50 -15.62
N ALA A 174 -3.27 -8.07 -15.61
CA ALA A 174 -2.86 -6.88 -16.34
C ALA A 174 -2.93 -7.17 -17.84
N GLY A 175 -3.65 -6.34 -18.59
CA GLY A 175 -3.94 -6.53 -20.00
C GLY A 175 -5.05 -7.56 -20.28
N VAL A 176 -6.22 -7.41 -19.64
CA VAL A 176 -7.39 -8.30 -19.89
C VAL A 176 -7.81 -8.29 -21.35
N VAL A 177 -7.83 -7.12 -22.00
CA VAL A 177 -8.31 -6.95 -23.37
C VAL A 177 -7.16 -6.83 -24.36
N THR A 178 -6.15 -6.01 -24.04
CA THR A 178 -4.94 -5.85 -24.85
C THR A 178 -3.73 -6.32 -24.04
N PRO A 179 -2.75 -7.04 -24.63
CA PRO A 179 -1.55 -7.48 -23.91
C PRO A 179 -0.86 -6.34 -23.17
N TRP A 180 -0.57 -6.54 -21.88
CA TRP A 180 0.04 -5.52 -21.03
C TRP A 180 1.47 -5.20 -21.49
N PRO A 181 1.86 -3.92 -21.56
CA PRO A 181 3.17 -3.55 -22.11
C PRO A 181 4.34 -3.81 -21.14
N ILE A 182 4.07 -4.03 -19.85
CA ILE A 182 5.09 -4.21 -18.81
C ILE A 182 5.12 -5.68 -18.36
N THR A 183 6.05 -6.47 -18.91
CA THR A 183 6.06 -7.94 -18.71
C THR A 183 7.21 -8.45 -17.84
N ALA A 184 8.07 -7.56 -17.33
CA ALA A 184 9.20 -7.93 -16.48
C ALA A 184 8.75 -8.52 -15.12
N ASP A 185 7.57 -8.14 -14.65
CA ASP A 185 6.97 -8.65 -13.43
C ASP A 185 5.85 -9.65 -13.76
N SER A 186 6.04 -10.92 -13.40
CA SER A 186 5.06 -11.98 -13.64
C SER A 186 3.89 -11.98 -12.65
N GLY A 187 3.90 -11.08 -11.65
CA GLY A 187 2.82 -10.90 -10.69
C GLY A 187 2.64 -12.10 -9.76
N ARG A 188 1.41 -12.58 -9.64
CA ARG A 188 0.99 -13.69 -8.77
C ARG A 188 1.60 -15.03 -9.18
N PHE A 189 1.97 -15.20 -10.46
CA PHE A 189 2.73 -16.38 -10.92
C PHE A 189 4.03 -16.60 -10.13
N ASN A 190 4.69 -15.54 -9.66
CA ASN A 190 5.91 -15.66 -8.84
C ASN A 190 5.66 -16.40 -7.51
N VAL A 191 4.40 -16.52 -7.10
CA VAL A 191 3.96 -17.16 -5.85
C VAL A 191 3.34 -18.53 -6.13
N THR A 192 2.42 -18.59 -7.11
CA THR A 192 1.60 -19.79 -7.33
C THR A 192 2.18 -20.76 -8.34
N HIS A 193 3.07 -20.26 -9.21
CA HIS A 193 3.62 -20.99 -10.36
C HIS A 193 2.57 -21.55 -11.34
N GLN A 194 1.32 -21.07 -11.26
CA GLN A 194 0.24 -21.49 -12.15
C GLN A 194 0.18 -20.58 -13.37
N ALA A 195 0.23 -21.13 -14.58
CA ALA A 195 0.21 -20.36 -15.82
C ALA A 195 -0.99 -19.39 -15.94
N ALA A 196 -2.13 -19.74 -15.32
CA ALA A 196 -3.32 -18.88 -15.25
C ALA A 196 -3.10 -17.56 -14.47
N ASP A 197 -2.12 -17.54 -13.55
CA ASP A 197 -1.77 -16.37 -12.73
C ASP A 197 -0.67 -15.50 -13.36
N LEU A 198 -0.25 -15.80 -14.60
CA LEU A 198 0.76 -15.01 -15.30
C LEU A 198 0.23 -13.60 -15.58
N TYR A 199 0.95 -12.60 -15.05
CA TYR A 199 0.58 -11.17 -15.08
C TYR A 199 -0.69 -10.85 -14.31
N VAL A 200 -1.10 -11.70 -13.37
CA VAL A 200 -2.20 -11.42 -12.44
C VAL A 200 -1.65 -10.66 -11.24
N PHE A 201 -2.34 -9.60 -10.85
CA PHE A 201 -1.98 -8.76 -9.70
C PHE A 201 -3.20 -8.56 -8.80
N LYS A 202 -2.97 -8.34 -7.51
CA LYS A 202 -4.01 -7.77 -6.65
C LYS A 202 -4.31 -6.38 -7.18
N VAL A 203 -5.58 -6.12 -7.50
CA VAL A 203 -6.03 -4.79 -7.94
C VAL A 203 -5.74 -3.80 -6.81
N PRO A 204 -4.96 -2.73 -7.02
CA PRO A 204 -4.64 -1.80 -5.95
C PRO A 204 -5.88 -1.00 -5.52
N THR A 205 -5.92 -0.59 -4.25
CA THR A 205 -6.84 0.47 -3.79
C THR A 205 -6.57 1.76 -4.56
N LEU A 206 -7.62 2.52 -4.86
CA LEU A 206 -7.49 3.86 -5.46
C LEU A 206 -7.62 4.98 -4.42
N ARG A 207 -7.81 4.65 -3.14
CA ARG A 207 -7.71 5.65 -2.06
C ARG A 207 -6.33 6.28 -2.06
N ASN A 208 -6.30 7.61 -1.95
CA ASN A 208 -5.09 8.43 -2.00
C ASN A 208 -4.28 8.33 -3.30
N VAL A 209 -4.84 7.82 -4.40
CA VAL A 209 -4.08 7.57 -5.64
C VAL A 209 -3.38 8.82 -6.18
N GLU A 210 -3.98 10.00 -6.01
CA GLU A 210 -3.37 11.29 -6.36
C GLU A 210 -1.99 11.50 -5.72
N MET A 211 -1.79 10.96 -4.52
CA MET A 211 -0.62 11.20 -3.67
C MET A 211 0.43 10.08 -3.75
N THR A 212 0.14 8.99 -4.46
CA THR A 212 0.94 7.75 -4.39
C THR A 212 1.52 7.34 -5.74
N GLY A 213 1.69 8.28 -6.67
CA GLY A 213 2.49 8.04 -7.86
C GLY A 213 3.98 7.84 -7.51
N PRO A 214 4.81 7.35 -8.46
CA PRO A 214 4.45 6.83 -9.78
C PRO A 214 3.61 5.54 -9.73
N TYR A 215 2.91 5.25 -10.82
CA TYR A 215 1.84 4.24 -10.88
C TYR A 215 2.31 2.89 -11.45
N PHE A 216 1.49 1.87 -11.18
CA PHE A 216 1.69 0.44 -11.48
C PHE A 216 2.77 -0.23 -10.62
N SER A 217 2.87 -1.56 -10.72
CA SER A 217 3.69 -2.38 -9.80
C SER A 217 5.18 -2.05 -9.86
N ASP A 218 5.66 -1.46 -10.96
CA ASP A 218 7.05 -1.08 -11.16
C ASP A 218 7.28 0.44 -11.15
N GLY A 219 6.24 1.24 -10.88
CA GLY A 219 6.33 2.71 -10.82
C GLY A 219 6.73 3.37 -12.15
N SER A 220 6.50 2.74 -13.30
CA SER A 220 6.95 3.26 -14.60
C SER A 220 6.17 4.46 -15.13
N VAL A 221 4.97 4.73 -14.58
CA VAL A 221 4.09 5.79 -15.12
C VAL A 221 3.98 6.94 -14.14
N ALA A 222 4.40 8.14 -14.57
CA ALA A 222 4.52 9.29 -13.69
C ALA A 222 3.20 10.05 -13.43
N SER A 223 2.27 10.07 -14.40
CA SER A 223 1.04 10.88 -14.30
C SER A 223 -0.23 10.04 -14.21
N LEU A 224 -1.20 10.54 -13.43
CA LEU A 224 -2.47 9.87 -13.20
C LEU A 224 -3.28 9.77 -14.49
N ASP A 225 -3.29 10.83 -15.31
CA ASP A 225 -3.90 10.85 -16.64
C ASP A 225 -3.38 9.73 -17.55
N SER A 226 -2.05 9.51 -17.53
CA SER A 226 -1.43 8.43 -18.31
C SER A 226 -1.86 7.07 -17.77
N ALA A 227 -1.91 6.92 -16.44
CA ALA A 227 -2.36 5.68 -15.81
C ALA A 227 -3.82 5.35 -16.16
N ILE A 228 -4.72 6.35 -16.11
CA ILE A 228 -6.14 6.22 -16.53
C ILE A 228 -6.23 5.81 -18.00
N THR A 229 -5.48 6.48 -18.88
CA THR A 229 -5.48 6.21 -20.32
C THR A 229 -5.00 4.79 -20.63
N ILE A 230 -3.92 4.36 -19.98
CA ILE A 230 -3.37 3.00 -20.10
C ILE A 230 -4.40 1.98 -19.60
N MET A 231 -5.03 2.21 -18.46
CA MET A 231 -6.06 1.30 -17.92
C MET A 231 -7.26 1.18 -18.86
N GLY A 232 -7.76 2.30 -19.39
CA GLY A 232 -8.83 2.30 -20.39
C GLY A 232 -8.48 1.45 -21.62
N ARG A 233 -7.27 1.61 -22.15
CA ARG A 233 -6.82 0.86 -23.33
C ARG A 233 -6.63 -0.64 -23.05
N TYR A 234 -5.84 -0.98 -22.04
CA TYR A 234 -5.36 -2.36 -21.87
C TYR A 234 -6.34 -3.24 -21.09
N GLN A 235 -7.07 -2.68 -20.13
CA GLN A 235 -8.07 -3.44 -19.36
C GLN A 235 -9.44 -3.46 -20.03
N LEU A 236 -9.83 -2.38 -20.72
CA LEU A 236 -11.20 -2.19 -21.22
C LEU A 236 -11.29 -2.09 -22.75
N GLY A 237 -10.17 -1.99 -23.48
CA GLY A 237 -10.17 -1.80 -24.93
C GLY A 237 -10.68 -0.44 -25.37
N LEU A 238 -10.71 0.55 -24.47
CA LEU A 238 -11.28 1.87 -24.70
C LEU A 238 -10.20 2.89 -25.02
N THR A 239 -10.49 3.77 -25.96
CA THR A 239 -9.75 5.03 -26.15
C THR A 239 -10.55 6.13 -25.46
N LEU A 240 -10.20 6.44 -24.21
CA LEU A 240 -10.83 7.53 -23.47
C LEU A 240 -10.44 8.88 -24.08
N THR A 241 -11.42 9.76 -24.22
CA THR A 241 -11.16 11.15 -24.63
C THR A 241 -10.47 11.94 -23.51
N THR A 242 -9.78 13.03 -23.86
CA THR A 242 -9.15 13.92 -22.86
C THR A 242 -10.14 14.42 -21.80
N SER A 243 -11.38 14.73 -22.19
CA SER A 243 -12.42 15.16 -21.24
C SER A 243 -12.83 14.04 -20.29
N GLN A 244 -12.93 12.80 -20.76
CA GLN A 244 -13.26 11.66 -19.90
C GLN A 244 -12.12 11.36 -18.92
N VAL A 245 -10.87 11.43 -19.37
CA VAL A 245 -9.70 11.28 -18.48
C VAL A 245 -9.69 12.36 -17.42
N ALA A 246 -9.90 13.63 -17.80
CA ALA A 246 -9.95 14.75 -16.86
C ALA A 246 -11.10 14.64 -15.86
N ASP A 247 -12.29 14.20 -16.30
CA ASP A 247 -13.41 13.95 -15.39
C ASP A 247 -13.08 12.81 -14.40
N ILE A 248 -12.51 11.68 -14.87
CA ILE A 248 -12.10 10.57 -14.00
C ILE A 248 -11.01 11.01 -13.02
N ASP A 249 -9.98 11.73 -13.46
CA ASP A 249 -8.92 12.28 -12.62
C ASP A 249 -9.51 13.15 -11.51
N ALA A 250 -10.41 14.08 -11.86
CA ALA A 250 -11.09 14.93 -10.89
C ALA A 250 -11.80 14.09 -9.80
N TRP A 251 -12.51 13.03 -10.19
CA TRP A 251 -13.12 12.12 -9.21
C TRP A 251 -12.10 11.36 -8.37
N LEU A 252 -11.03 10.82 -8.96
CA LEU A 252 -10.00 10.07 -8.22
C LEU A 252 -9.34 10.92 -7.11
N ARG A 253 -9.16 12.23 -7.35
CA ARG A 253 -8.66 13.17 -6.33
C ARG A 253 -9.60 13.32 -5.13
N THR A 254 -10.89 13.03 -5.29
CA THR A 254 -11.84 13.02 -4.16
C THR A 254 -11.64 11.84 -3.21
N LEU A 255 -10.84 10.85 -3.62
CA LEU A 255 -10.45 9.69 -2.82
C LEU A 255 -9.22 9.96 -1.94
N THR A 256 -8.62 11.15 -2.02
CA THR A 256 -7.55 11.61 -1.13
C THR A 256 -8.15 11.96 0.23
N GLY A 257 -7.83 11.13 1.23
CA GLY A 257 -8.35 11.27 2.58
C GLY A 257 -7.49 12.12 3.48
N THR A 258 -8.00 12.44 4.67
CA THR A 258 -7.24 13.21 5.66
C THR A 258 -6.34 12.29 6.48
N ILE A 259 -5.05 12.63 6.58
CA ILE A 259 -4.09 11.91 7.44
C ILE A 259 -4.47 12.13 8.91
N PRO A 260 -4.58 11.07 9.73
CA PRO A 260 -4.88 11.19 11.15
C PRO A 260 -3.63 11.65 11.93
N VAL A 261 -3.28 12.94 11.82
CA VAL A 261 -2.02 13.52 12.34
C VAL A 261 -1.68 13.12 13.78
N PRO A 262 -2.62 13.15 14.76
CA PRO A 262 -2.31 12.71 16.12
C PRO A 262 -1.94 11.23 16.22
N TYR A 263 -2.52 10.38 15.39
CA TYR A 263 -2.30 8.94 15.38
C TYR A 263 -0.94 8.55 14.78
N VAL A 264 -0.50 9.30 13.77
CA VAL A 264 0.78 9.05 13.06
C VAL A 264 1.94 9.89 13.58
N ALA A 265 1.74 10.59 14.71
CA ALA A 265 2.79 11.35 15.35
C ALA A 265 3.96 10.44 15.73
N GLN A 266 5.19 10.90 15.47
CA GLN A 266 6.37 10.13 15.79
C GLN A 266 6.44 9.89 17.31
N PRO A 267 6.57 8.64 17.77
CA PRO A 267 6.71 8.36 19.19
C PRO A 267 8.06 8.85 19.71
N PRO A 268 8.16 9.20 21.00
CA PRO A 268 9.46 9.46 21.62
C PRO A 268 10.31 8.19 21.49
N LEU A 269 11.47 8.31 20.83
CA LEU A 269 12.40 7.19 20.70
C LEU A 269 13.01 6.89 22.07
N PRO A 270 13.17 5.61 22.46
CA PRO A 270 13.87 5.25 23.68
C PRO A 270 15.28 5.87 23.72
N ALA A 271 15.69 6.39 24.87
CA ALA A 271 17.05 6.91 25.04
C ALA A 271 18.09 5.82 24.71
N GLY A 272 19.10 6.17 23.90
CA GLY A 272 20.20 5.28 23.53
C GLY A 272 19.99 4.45 22.27
N THR A 273 18.91 4.64 21.51
CA THR A 273 18.77 4.10 20.15
C THR A 273 19.03 5.19 19.11
N ASN A 274 20.30 5.50 18.87
CA ASN A 274 20.74 6.21 17.66
C ASN A 274 21.12 5.18 16.59
#